data_AF-C4XNG9-F1
#
_entry.id   AF-C4XNG9-F1
#
_cell.length_a   1.000
_cell.length_b   1.000
_cell.length_c   1.000
_cell.angle_alpha   90.00
_cell.angle_beta   90.00
_cell.angle_gamma   90.00
#
_symmetry.space_group_name_H-M   'P 1'
#
loop_
_entity.id
_entity.type
_entity.pdbx_description
1 polymer ?
#
loop_
_entity_poly.entity_id
_entity_poly.type
_entity_poly.pdbx_seq_one_letter_code
_entity_poly.pdbx_strand_id
1 'polypeptide(L)'
;MATRPFVSCAAIYNMQSKVFFGTLLPATSLSYETDKALLVELFGRILGGEGASWSKLSLGERNQVLDALAAQWLPDHAAVDIPLLPKRLRGWKKGDKADGYERLDIPAGPLARQKRYIVTLWLLLGYEPKSLDGRVSKQFGVERFVWLTDPAALATLAKDLWSRCRKAGIDPEPHEGITGNGKAGSGRRGAA
;
A
#
# COMPACT_ATOMS: atom_id res chain seq x y z
N MET A 1 0.06 -11.27 26.48
CA MET A 1 0.03 -11.19 25.00
C MET A 1 0.32 -9.75 24.61
N ALA A 2 1.29 -9.49 23.73
CA ALA A 2 1.54 -8.12 23.27
C ALA A 2 0.30 -7.62 22.50
N THR A 3 -0.25 -6.49 22.94
CA THR A 3 -1.39 -5.82 22.31
C THR A 3 -0.95 -5.31 20.94
N ARG A 4 -1.65 -5.70 19.87
CA ARG A 4 -1.34 -5.22 18.52
C ARG A 4 -1.63 -3.72 18.44
N PRO A 5 -0.76 -2.92 17.80
CA PRO A 5 -1.02 -1.50 17.63
C PRO A 5 -2.29 -1.29 16.78
N PHE A 6 -3.26 -0.57 17.33
CA PHE A 6 -4.50 -0.24 16.65
C PHE A 6 -4.35 1.04 15.84
N VAL A 7 -4.71 0.99 14.56
CA VAL A 7 -4.70 2.14 13.66
C VAL A 7 -6.16 2.55 13.41
N SER A 8 -6.55 3.70 13.96
CA SER A 8 -7.91 4.22 13.81
C SER A 8 -8.14 4.85 12.43
N CYS A 9 -9.39 4.83 11.95
CA CYS A 9 -9.79 5.53 10.73
C CYS A 9 -9.46 7.03 10.77
N ALA A 10 -9.58 7.66 11.95
CA ALA A 10 -9.18 9.06 12.15
C ALA A 10 -7.67 9.26 11.97
N ALA A 11 -6.84 8.32 12.43
CA ALA A 11 -5.39 8.38 12.19
C ALA A 11 -5.07 8.23 10.69
N ILE A 12 -5.73 7.29 9.99
CA ILE A 12 -5.57 7.10 8.54
C ILE A 12 -5.99 8.36 7.78
N TYR A 13 -7.14 8.94 8.12
CA TYR A 13 -7.63 10.19 7.55
C TYR A 13 -6.59 11.32 7.67
N ASN A 14 -5.95 11.43 8.84
CA ASN A 14 -4.90 12.43 9.10
C ASN A 14 -3.62 12.13 8.32
N MET A 15 -3.20 10.86 8.21
CA MET A 15 -2.07 10.46 7.38
C MET A 15 -2.31 10.83 5.91
N GLN A 16 -3.47 10.48 5.36
CA GLN A 16 -3.86 10.87 4.00
C GLN A 16 -3.85 12.39 3.80
N SER A 17 -4.32 13.16 4.80
CA SER A 17 -4.27 14.62 4.75
C SER A 17 -2.83 15.13 4.70
N LYS A 18 -1.94 14.57 5.52
CA LYS A 18 -0.52 14.94 5.52
C LYS A 18 0.16 14.63 4.18
N VAL A 19 -0.16 13.48 3.57
CA VAL A 19 0.36 13.15 2.23
C VAL A 19 -0.13 14.15 1.20
N PHE A 20 -1.44 14.42 1.14
CA PHE A 20 -1.99 15.35 0.17
C PHE A 20 -1.43 16.77 0.34
N PHE A 21 -1.56 17.36 1.53
CA PHE A 21 -1.18 18.75 1.78
C PHE A 21 0.32 18.97 1.97
N GLY A 22 1.04 17.97 2.48
CA GLY A 22 2.46 18.08 2.83
C GLY A 22 3.41 17.51 1.80
N THR A 23 2.93 16.70 0.85
CA THR A 23 3.78 16.05 -0.15
C THR A 23 3.29 16.30 -1.57
N LEU A 24 2.03 16.00 -1.86
CA LEU A 24 1.52 16.07 -3.24
C LEU A 24 1.25 17.50 -3.70
N LEU A 25 0.46 18.25 -2.94
CA LEU A 25 0.10 19.62 -3.31
C LEU A 25 1.33 20.54 -3.43
N PRO A 26 2.33 20.49 -2.53
CA PRO A 26 3.57 21.29 -2.67
C PRO A 26 4.44 20.91 -3.87
N ALA A 27 4.26 19.72 -4.47
CA ALA A 27 4.95 19.34 -5.70
C ALA A 27 4.33 20.03 -6.95
N THR A 28 3.26 20.80 -6.76
CA THR A 28 2.56 21.54 -7.82
C THR A 28 2.60 23.04 -7.54
N SER A 29 2.12 23.84 -8.49
CA SER A 29 1.89 25.28 -8.28
C SER A 29 0.51 25.60 -7.68
N LEU A 30 -0.28 24.59 -7.30
CA LEU A 30 -1.66 24.76 -6.85
C LEU A 30 -1.74 25.02 -5.34
N SER A 31 -2.72 25.80 -4.94
CA SER A 31 -3.09 26.03 -3.54
C SER A 31 -4.49 25.50 -3.26
N TYR A 32 -4.70 24.81 -2.14
CA TYR A 32 -6.03 24.32 -1.79
C TYR A 32 -7.01 25.44 -1.44
N GLU A 33 -6.51 26.58 -0.95
CA GLU A 33 -7.35 27.71 -0.57
C GLU A 33 -7.84 28.47 -1.81
N THR A 34 -6.95 28.66 -2.79
CA THR A 34 -7.22 29.42 -4.01
C THR A 34 -7.86 28.57 -5.10
N ASP A 35 -7.36 27.34 -5.30
CA ASP A 35 -7.69 26.48 -6.44
C ASP A 35 -8.67 25.35 -6.05
N LYS A 36 -9.43 25.55 -4.97
CA LYS A 36 -10.34 24.54 -4.42
C LYS A 36 -11.30 23.96 -5.48
N ALA A 37 -11.88 24.82 -6.32
CA ALA A 37 -12.84 24.38 -7.34
C ALA A 37 -12.17 23.47 -8.38
N LEU A 38 -10.96 23.84 -8.84
CA LEU A 38 -10.16 23.04 -9.76
C LEU A 38 -9.80 21.68 -9.15
N LEU A 39 -9.35 21.67 -7.89
CA LEU A 39 -8.99 20.43 -7.20
C LEU A 39 -10.20 19.52 -7.00
N VAL A 40 -11.36 20.08 -6.66
CA VAL A 40 -12.63 19.33 -6.56
C VAL A 40 -13.01 18.70 -7.89
N GLU A 41 -12.88 19.45 -8.99
CA GLU A 41 -13.14 18.93 -10.33
C GLU A 41 -12.15 17.81 -10.69
N LEU A 42 -10.87 17.98 -10.39
CA LEU A 42 -9.83 16.98 -10.61
C LEU A 42 -10.15 15.68 -9.84
N PHE A 43 -10.57 15.78 -8.58
CA PHE A 43 -11.00 14.62 -7.80
C PHE A 43 -12.20 13.93 -8.43
N GLY A 44 -13.20 14.69 -8.90
CA GLY A 44 -14.36 14.14 -9.61
C GLY A 44 -13.96 13.37 -10.86
N ARG A 45 -13.02 13.91 -11.66
CA ARG A 45 -12.49 13.24 -12.85
C ARG A 45 -11.78 11.93 -12.50
N ILE A 46 -10.94 11.90 -11.47
CA ILE A 46 -10.23 10.69 -11.02
C ILE A 46 -11.23 9.63 -10.53
N LEU A 47 -12.25 10.03 -9.79
CA LEU A 47 -13.24 9.13 -9.21
C LEU A 47 -14.35 8.73 -10.20
N GLY A 48 -14.41 9.36 -11.38
CA GLY A 48 -15.44 9.11 -12.40
C GLY A 48 -16.84 9.60 -12.01
N GLY A 49 -16.94 10.68 -11.22
CA GLY A 49 -18.21 11.20 -10.71
C GLY A 49 -18.18 12.70 -10.37
N GLU A 50 -19.21 13.18 -9.68
CA GLU A 50 -19.26 14.56 -9.21
C GLU A 50 -18.13 14.83 -8.19
N GLY A 51 -17.40 15.92 -8.42
CA GLY A 51 -16.31 16.32 -7.53
C GLY A 51 -16.82 16.66 -6.13
N ALA A 52 -16.13 16.15 -5.11
CA ALA A 52 -16.37 16.52 -3.72
C ALA A 52 -15.10 17.10 -3.08
N SER A 53 -15.26 18.02 -2.11
CA SER A 53 -14.13 18.55 -1.36
C SER A 53 -13.39 17.45 -0.59
N TRP A 54 -12.09 17.62 -0.38
CA TRP A 54 -11.21 16.62 0.26
C TRP A 54 -11.78 16.03 1.55
N SER A 55 -12.39 16.87 2.41
CA SER A 55 -12.97 16.44 3.70
C SER A 55 -14.27 15.63 3.59
N LYS A 56 -14.91 15.62 2.42
CA LYS A 56 -16.16 14.90 2.13
C LYS A 56 -15.92 13.53 1.50
N LEU A 57 -14.72 13.30 0.97
CA LEU A 57 -14.30 12.00 0.44
C LEU A 57 -14.17 10.97 1.58
N SER A 58 -14.57 9.75 1.29
CA SER A 58 -14.30 8.57 2.11
C SER A 58 -12.82 8.19 2.09
N LEU A 59 -12.38 7.34 3.02
CA LEU A 59 -10.98 6.88 3.04
C LEU A 59 -10.59 6.18 1.74
N GLY A 60 -11.50 5.42 1.13
CA GLY A 60 -11.26 4.71 -0.12
C GLY A 60 -11.07 5.66 -1.30
N GLU A 61 -11.98 6.63 -1.44
CA GLU A 61 -11.88 7.67 -2.47
C GLU A 61 -10.61 8.50 -2.30
N ARG A 62 -10.24 8.84 -1.06
CA ARG A 62 -8.99 9.55 -0.77
C ARG A 62 -7.77 8.74 -1.20
N ASN A 63 -7.72 7.43 -0.92
CA ASN A 63 -6.61 6.59 -1.39
C ASN A 63 -6.51 6.58 -2.91
N GLN A 64 -7.63 6.42 -3.62
CA GLN A 64 -7.63 6.44 -5.10
C GLN A 64 -7.13 7.77 -5.66
N VAL A 65 -7.57 8.88 -5.07
CA VAL A 65 -7.07 10.22 -5.44
C VAL A 65 -5.58 10.35 -5.14
N LEU A 66 -5.10 9.93 -3.97
CA LEU A 66 -3.67 9.99 -3.64
C LEU A 66 -2.83 9.15 -4.61
N ASP A 67 -3.26 7.93 -4.92
CA ASP A 67 -2.56 7.03 -5.84
C ASP A 67 -2.46 7.65 -7.23
N ALA A 68 -3.58 8.17 -7.76
CA ALA A 68 -3.61 8.80 -9.09
C ALA A 68 -2.77 10.09 -9.16
N LEU A 69 -2.85 10.93 -8.12
CA LEU A 69 -2.09 12.18 -8.06
C LEU A 69 -0.60 11.92 -7.86
N ALA A 70 -0.23 10.94 -7.03
CA ALA A 70 1.17 10.55 -6.87
C ALA A 70 1.77 10.09 -8.20
N ALA A 71 1.04 9.25 -8.96
CA ALA A 71 1.45 8.82 -10.28
C ALA A 71 1.56 9.96 -11.30
N GLN A 72 0.77 11.03 -11.14
CA GLN A 72 0.76 12.16 -12.08
C GLN A 72 1.80 13.24 -11.72
N TRP A 73 2.01 13.52 -10.44
CA TRP A 73 2.74 14.70 -9.98
C TRP A 73 4.13 14.40 -9.46
N LEU A 74 4.42 13.15 -9.13
CA LEU A 74 5.73 12.77 -8.62
C LEU A 74 6.52 11.97 -9.65
N PRO A 75 7.87 12.02 -9.60
CA PRO A 75 8.71 11.14 -10.39
C PRO A 75 8.44 9.66 -10.08
N ASP A 76 8.66 8.77 -11.06
CA ASP A 76 8.44 7.31 -11.00
C ASP A 76 9.09 6.57 -9.81
N HIS A 77 9.91 7.25 -9.00
CA HIS A 77 10.65 6.70 -7.86
C HIS A 77 10.37 7.40 -6.53
N ALA A 78 9.46 8.37 -6.50
CA ALA A 78 9.11 9.05 -5.27
C ALA A 78 8.24 8.13 -4.39
N ALA A 79 8.83 7.62 -3.30
CA ALA A 79 8.09 6.84 -2.34
C ALA A 79 7.12 7.72 -1.55
N VAL A 80 5.82 7.55 -1.78
CA VAL A 80 4.77 8.15 -0.96
C VAL A 80 4.19 7.07 -0.04
N ASP A 81 4.22 7.32 1.26
CA ASP A 81 3.63 6.40 2.24
C ASP A 81 2.10 6.59 2.30
N ILE A 82 1.41 6.08 1.28
CA ILE A 82 -0.05 6.04 1.24
C ILE A 82 -0.51 4.87 2.13
N PRO A 83 -1.29 5.12 3.19
CA PRO A 83 -1.68 4.08 4.12
C PRO A 83 -2.54 3.01 3.43
N LEU A 84 -2.16 1.74 3.61
CA LEU A 84 -2.93 0.61 3.08
C LEU A 84 -4.24 0.44 3.86
N LEU A 85 -5.35 0.29 3.13
CA LEU A 85 -6.70 0.38 3.69
C LEU A 85 -7.51 -0.92 3.47
N PRO A 86 -7.94 -1.61 4.54
CA PRO A 86 -8.86 -2.73 4.43
C PRO A 86 -10.17 -2.36 3.72
N LYS A 87 -10.73 -3.29 2.93
CA LYS A 87 -11.93 -3.06 2.10
C LYS A 87 -13.12 -2.54 2.89
N ARG A 88 -13.38 -3.07 4.09
CA ARG A 88 -14.52 -2.63 4.92
C ARG A 88 -14.41 -1.16 5.37
N LEU A 89 -13.19 -0.62 5.45
CA LEU A 89 -12.95 0.75 5.91
C LEU A 89 -12.98 1.77 4.77
N ARG A 90 -13.05 1.32 3.51
CA ARG A 90 -13.05 2.20 2.34
C ARG A 90 -14.21 3.19 2.35
N GLY A 91 -15.38 2.78 2.87
CA GLY A 91 -16.56 3.63 2.96
C GLY A 91 -16.55 4.65 4.10
N TRP A 92 -15.59 4.60 5.03
CA TRP A 92 -15.58 5.48 6.19
C TRP A 92 -15.37 6.93 5.80
N LYS A 93 -16.17 7.84 6.38
CA LYS A 93 -16.10 9.29 6.21
C LYS A 93 -15.89 10.00 7.54
N LYS A 94 -15.34 11.23 7.49
CA LYS A 94 -15.18 12.07 8.68
C LYS A 94 -16.53 12.31 9.34
N GLY A 95 -16.67 11.89 10.59
CA GLY A 95 -17.91 12.00 11.38
C GLY A 95 -18.62 10.66 11.57
N ASP A 96 -18.21 9.61 10.84
CA ASP A 96 -18.70 8.26 11.09
C ASP A 96 -18.22 7.72 12.44
N LYS A 97 -18.84 6.62 12.88
CA LYS A 97 -18.45 5.93 14.11
C LYS A 97 -16.96 5.55 14.08
N ALA A 98 -16.33 5.59 15.25
CA ALA A 98 -14.95 5.20 15.41
C ALA A 98 -14.75 3.74 14.97
N ASP A 99 -13.80 3.53 14.07
CA ASP A 99 -13.39 2.22 13.56
C ASP A 99 -11.88 2.26 13.25
N GLY A 100 -11.31 1.13 12.85
CA GLY A 100 -9.89 0.98 12.54
C GLY A 100 -9.51 -0.49 12.45
N TYR A 101 -8.21 -0.77 12.38
CA TYR A 101 -7.72 -2.14 12.31
C TYR A 101 -6.46 -2.34 13.16
N GLU A 102 -6.24 -3.58 13.57
CA GLU A 102 -5.01 -3.98 14.27
C GLU A 102 -3.90 -4.22 13.25
N ARG A 103 -2.79 -3.50 13.39
CA ARG A 103 -1.62 -3.74 12.55
C ARG A 103 -0.91 -5.01 13.02
N LEU A 104 -0.46 -5.82 12.06
CA LEU A 104 0.48 -6.91 12.33
C LEU A 104 1.87 -6.33 12.54
N ASP A 105 2.41 -6.50 13.74
CA ASP A 105 3.80 -6.18 14.03
C ASP A 105 4.70 -7.35 13.62
N ILE A 106 5.64 -7.09 12.73
CA ILE A 106 6.58 -8.10 12.20
C ILE A 106 7.94 -7.86 12.89
N PRO A 107 8.35 -8.76 13.81
CA PRO A 107 9.61 -8.61 14.51
C PRO A 107 10.79 -8.63 13.51
N ALA A 108 11.87 -7.96 13.89
CA ALA A 108 13.12 -8.02 13.13
C ALA A 108 13.64 -9.46 13.08
N GLY A 109 14.33 -9.81 11.99
CA GLY A 109 14.86 -11.15 11.78
C GLY A 109 15.09 -11.46 10.30
N PRO A 110 15.67 -12.63 9.98
CA PRO A 110 16.07 -12.99 8.61
C PRO A 110 14.90 -13.03 7.63
N LEU A 111 13.71 -13.41 8.10
CA LEU A 111 12.50 -13.51 7.28
C LEU A 111 11.60 -12.26 7.38
N ALA A 112 12.02 -11.21 8.10
CA ALA A 112 11.19 -10.04 8.35
C ALA A 112 10.81 -9.30 7.06
N ARG A 113 11.74 -9.17 6.10
CA ARG A 113 11.48 -8.53 4.80
C ARG A 113 10.37 -9.27 4.04
N GLN A 114 10.49 -10.59 3.92
CA GLN A 114 9.50 -11.42 3.22
C GLN A 114 8.14 -11.39 3.92
N LYS A 115 8.13 -11.43 5.27
CA LYS A 115 6.89 -11.33 6.04
C LYS A 115 6.19 -9.99 5.86
N ARG A 116 6.95 -8.88 5.87
CA ARG A 116 6.40 -7.54 5.59
C ARG A 116 5.82 -7.47 4.19
N TYR A 117 6.52 -8.02 3.19
CA TYR A 117 6.01 -8.07 1.83
C TYR A 117 4.68 -8.81 1.72
N ILE A 118 4.54 -9.97 2.37
CA ILE A 118 3.27 -10.72 2.44
C ILE A 118 2.16 -9.88 3.07
N VAL A 119 2.45 -9.18 4.17
CA VAL A 119 1.48 -8.28 4.80
C VAL A 119 1.07 -7.15 3.85
N THR A 120 2.02 -6.56 3.12
CA THR A 120 1.73 -5.54 2.10
C THR A 120 0.80 -6.08 1.03
N LEU A 121 1.09 -7.25 0.44
CA LEU A 121 0.22 -7.88 -0.56
C LEU A 121 -1.19 -8.15 -0.01
N TRP A 122 -1.26 -8.64 1.23
CA TRP A 122 -2.53 -8.92 1.91
C TRP A 122 -3.39 -7.66 2.07
N LEU A 123 -2.75 -6.56 2.47
CA LEU A 123 -3.41 -5.27 2.67
C LEU A 123 -3.76 -4.59 1.33
N LEU A 124 -2.94 -4.74 0.28
CA LEU A 124 -3.25 -4.26 -1.08
C LEU A 124 -4.53 -4.92 -1.62
N LEU A 125 -4.71 -6.21 -1.35
CA LEU A 125 -5.95 -6.94 -1.67
C LEU A 125 -7.15 -6.47 -0.81
N GLY A 126 -6.90 -5.61 0.18
CA GLY A 126 -7.88 -5.03 1.08
C GLY A 126 -8.38 -5.99 2.14
N TYR A 127 -7.63 -7.04 2.45
CA TYR A 127 -8.00 -8.00 3.49
C TYR A 127 -7.66 -7.48 4.89
N GLU A 128 -8.38 -7.97 5.89
CA GLU A 128 -8.11 -7.63 7.28
C GLU A 128 -6.79 -8.25 7.75
N PRO A 129 -5.86 -7.49 8.34
CA PRO A 129 -4.59 -8.04 8.83
C PRO A 129 -4.77 -9.22 9.80
N LYS A 130 -5.75 -9.16 10.72
CA LYS A 130 -6.05 -10.28 11.64
C LYS A 130 -6.47 -11.58 10.92
N SER A 131 -7.04 -11.49 9.73
CA SER A 131 -7.50 -12.66 8.97
C SER A 131 -6.36 -13.44 8.31
N LEU A 132 -5.15 -12.85 8.27
CA LEU A 132 -3.95 -13.54 7.80
C LEU A 132 -3.57 -14.71 8.72
N ASP A 133 -3.74 -14.56 10.04
CA ASP A 133 -3.49 -15.64 11.00
C ASP A 133 -4.38 -16.86 10.69
N GLY A 134 -5.67 -16.62 10.44
CA GLY A 134 -6.61 -17.68 10.05
C GLY A 134 -6.26 -18.36 8.72
N ARG A 135 -5.71 -17.61 7.75
CA ARG A 135 -5.22 -18.19 6.47
C ARG A 135 -4.03 -19.11 6.70
N VAL A 136 -3.08 -18.67 7.51
CA VAL A 136 -1.83 -19.40 7.79
C VAL A 136 -2.11 -20.64 8.64
N SER A 137 -2.99 -20.53 9.63
CA SER A 137 -3.43 -21.65 10.46
C SER A 137 -4.06 -22.75 9.60
N LYS A 138 -4.96 -22.39 8.68
CA LYS A 138 -5.62 -23.36 7.79
C LYS A 138 -4.67 -24.02 6.77
N GLN A 139 -3.70 -23.28 6.25
CA GLN A 139 -2.85 -23.75 5.16
C GLN A 139 -1.57 -24.44 5.63
N PHE A 140 -1.00 -24.00 6.75
CA PHE A 140 0.32 -24.44 7.23
C PHE A 140 0.30 -24.95 8.68
N GLY A 141 -0.87 -24.97 9.35
CA GLY A 141 -1.00 -25.43 10.73
C GLY A 141 -0.41 -24.49 11.78
N VAL A 142 0.04 -23.29 11.41
CA VAL A 142 0.64 -22.31 12.32
C VAL A 142 -0.40 -21.29 12.76
N GLU A 143 -0.66 -21.18 14.07
CA GLU A 143 -1.73 -20.34 14.61
C GLU A 143 -1.60 -18.85 14.26
N ARG A 144 -0.37 -18.33 14.25
CA ARG A 144 -0.10 -16.92 13.96
C ARG A 144 0.89 -16.77 12.82
N PHE A 145 0.59 -15.86 11.89
CA PHE A 145 1.47 -15.57 10.75
C PHE A 145 2.89 -15.17 11.20
N VAL A 146 2.98 -14.39 12.28
CA VAL A 146 4.27 -13.95 12.83
C VAL A 146 5.17 -15.13 13.25
N TRP A 147 4.59 -16.28 13.60
CA TRP A 147 5.30 -17.49 13.99
C TRP A 147 5.67 -18.40 12.83
N LEU A 148 5.22 -18.11 11.61
CA LEU A 148 5.59 -18.90 10.43
C LEU A 148 7.08 -18.69 10.13
N THR A 149 7.90 -19.71 10.36
CA THR A 149 9.36 -19.65 10.16
C THR A 149 9.85 -20.45 8.97
N ASP A 150 8.98 -21.25 8.33
CA ASP A 150 9.31 -22.01 7.13
C ASP A 150 9.42 -21.08 5.89
N PRO A 151 10.61 -20.94 5.27
CA PRO A 151 10.80 -20.13 4.08
C PRO A 151 9.98 -20.61 2.87
N ALA A 152 9.76 -21.93 2.74
CA ALA A 152 9.01 -22.50 1.62
C ALA A 152 7.51 -22.16 1.72
N ALA A 153 6.93 -22.25 2.92
CA ALA A 153 5.58 -21.78 3.20
C ALA A 153 5.42 -20.27 2.92
N LEU A 154 6.37 -19.45 3.35
CA LEU A 154 6.36 -18.00 3.08
C LEU A 154 6.43 -17.70 1.57
N ALA A 155 7.30 -18.39 0.83
CA ALA A 155 7.41 -18.22 -0.62
C ALA A 155 6.12 -18.63 -1.34
N THR A 156 5.51 -19.74 -0.91
CA THR A 156 4.23 -20.21 -1.44
C THR A 156 3.11 -19.19 -1.21
N LEU A 157 3.02 -18.65 0.01
CA LEU A 157 2.03 -17.64 0.37
C LEU A 157 2.24 -16.34 -0.41
N ALA A 158 3.48 -15.86 -0.52
CA ALA A 158 3.80 -14.66 -1.30
C ALA A 158 3.40 -14.82 -2.77
N LYS A 159 3.69 -15.97 -3.38
CA LYS A 159 3.34 -16.26 -4.79
C LYS A 159 1.83 -16.29 -5.03
N ASP A 160 1.05 -16.91 -4.14
CA ASP A 160 -0.43 -16.91 -4.21
C ASP A 160 -0.99 -15.48 -4.14
N LEU A 161 -0.54 -14.70 -3.15
CA LEU A 161 -1.02 -13.33 -2.97
C LEU A 161 -0.61 -12.42 -4.14
N TRP A 162 0.62 -12.54 -4.63
CA TRP A 162 1.10 -11.81 -5.79
C TRP A 162 0.25 -12.11 -7.04
N SER A 163 -0.07 -13.39 -7.29
CA SER A 163 -0.96 -13.77 -8.39
C SER A 163 -2.36 -13.16 -8.24
N ARG A 164 -2.89 -13.08 -7.02
CA ARG A 164 -4.18 -12.43 -6.75
C ARG A 164 -4.13 -10.92 -6.96
N CYS A 165 -3.03 -10.25 -6.59
CA CYS A 165 -2.86 -8.82 -6.87
C CYS A 165 -2.92 -8.55 -8.38
N ARG A 166 -2.15 -9.30 -9.17
CA ARG A 166 -2.17 -9.14 -10.64
C ARG A 166 -3.55 -9.41 -11.24
N LYS A 167 -4.26 -10.43 -10.77
CA LYS A 167 -5.65 -10.69 -11.18
C LYS A 167 -6.62 -9.57 -10.81
N ALA A 168 -6.34 -8.84 -9.75
CA ALA A 168 -7.09 -7.67 -9.32
C ALA A 168 -6.65 -6.37 -10.02
N GLY A 169 -5.70 -6.44 -10.97
CA GLY A 169 -5.15 -5.26 -11.65
C GLY A 169 -4.21 -4.42 -10.78
N ILE A 170 -3.76 -4.94 -9.64
CA ILE A 170 -2.78 -4.31 -8.77
C ILE A 170 -1.42 -4.81 -9.21
N ASP A 171 -0.50 -3.91 -9.60
CA ASP A 171 0.90 -4.25 -9.80
C ASP A 171 1.64 -4.27 -8.45
N PRO A 172 2.05 -5.44 -7.95
CA PRO A 172 2.72 -5.55 -6.66
C PRO A 172 4.24 -5.63 -6.79
N GLU A 173 4.81 -5.44 -7.99
CA GLU A 173 6.25 -5.37 -8.15
C GLU A 173 6.78 -4.09 -7.48
N PRO A 174 7.68 -4.19 -6.49
CA PRO A 174 8.51 -3.04 -6.17
C PRO A 174 9.31 -2.75 -7.44
N HIS A 175 9.24 -1.52 -7.97
CA HIS A 175 10.16 -1.07 -9.01
C HIS A 175 11.58 -1.11 -8.43
N GLU A 176 12.22 -2.28 -8.48
CA GLU A 176 13.65 -2.39 -8.29
C GLU A 176 14.27 -1.70 -9.50
N GLY A 177 14.82 -0.51 -9.28
CA GLY A 177 15.60 0.19 -10.28
C GLY A 177 16.55 -0.79 -10.95
N ILE A 178 16.55 -0.79 -12.28
CA ILE A 178 17.44 -1.57 -13.12
C ILE A 178 18.88 -1.26 -12.69
N THR A 179 19.46 -2.06 -11.81
CA THR A 179 20.90 -2.15 -11.69
C THR A 179 21.36 -2.95 -12.89
N GLY A 180 21.81 -2.22 -13.90
CA GLY A 180 22.25 -2.74 -15.19
C GLY A 180 23.13 -3.97 -15.01
N ASN A 181 22.65 -5.10 -15.54
CA ASN A 181 23.43 -6.30 -15.71
C ASN A 181 24.50 -6.02 -16.78
N GLY A 182 25.64 -5.48 -16.36
CA GLY A 182 26.86 -5.46 -17.14
C GLY A 182 27.38 -6.88 -17.29
N LYS A 183 26.82 -7.65 -18.24
CA LYS A 183 27.50 -8.79 -18.84
C LYS A 183 28.72 -8.26 -19.60
N ALA A 184 29.83 -8.07 -18.88
CA ALA A 184 31.14 -8.01 -19.50
C ALA A 184 31.46 -9.41 -20.00
N GLY A 185 31.16 -9.66 -21.28
CA GLY A 185 31.67 -10.81 -22.01
C GLY A 185 33.19 -10.74 -22.02
N SER A 186 33.81 -11.45 -21.09
CA SER A 186 35.25 -11.73 -21.07
C SER A 186 35.64 -12.43 -22.36
N GLY A 187 36.29 -11.69 -23.25
CA GLY A 187 36.89 -12.21 -24.47
C GLY A 187 38.10 -13.08 -24.13
N ARG A 188 37.96 -14.40 -24.26
CA ARG A 188 39.10 -15.28 -24.50
C ARG A 188 39.48 -15.18 -25.98
N ARG A 189 40.49 -14.36 -26.30
CA ARG A 189 41.34 -14.59 -27.48
C ARG A 189 42.37 -15.64 -27.09
N GLY A 190 42.26 -16.82 -27.71
CA GLY A 190 43.33 -17.81 -27.70
C GLY A 190 44.48 -17.31 -28.57
N ALA A 191 45.69 -17.42 -28.05
CA ALA A 191 46.93 -17.25 -28.79
C ALA A 191 47.16 -18.46 -29.70
N ALA A 192 47.67 -18.16 -30.90
CA ALA A 192 48.68 -18.97 -31.57
C ALA A 192 50.00 -18.21 -31.43
#